data_AF-A0A954QTW4-F1
#
_entry.id   AF-A0A954QTW4-F1
#
_cell.length_a   1.000
_cell.length_b   1.000
_cell.length_c   1.000
_cell.angle_alpha   90.00
_cell.angle_beta   90.00
_cell.angle_gamma   90.00
#
_symmetry.space_group_name_H-M   'P 1'
#
loop_
_entity.id
_entity.type
_entity.pdbx_description
1 polymer ?
#
loop_
_entity_poly.entity_id
_entity_poly.type
_entity_poly.pdbx_seq_one_letter_code
_entity_poly.pdbx_strand_id
1 'polypeptide(L)'
;KFLDDWSADWTGADVKAVLSQTAFCGAVHCHGNPDNRLLADLDCNGWPQAGRQTALRAIRRARAIHICGDQHLAVVLQHGIDAHRDGPFGFTVPAIVNTIYGRWWHPADERPGEQPRTDSPLPWTGDYVDGLGNRLTMHAYANPGNRRDERQRGDGYGLVRFRKSRGTIRLECWPRFADVGDGDAA
;
A
#
# COMPACT_ATOMS: atom_id res chain seq x y z
N LYS A 1 2.36 13.27 -19.91
CA LYS A 1 1.24 13.76 -20.74
C LYS A 1 -0.12 13.35 -20.17
N PHE A 2 -0.61 12.11 -20.33
CA PHE A 2 -1.94 11.74 -19.79
C PHE A 2 -2.12 12.07 -18.31
N LEU A 3 -1.20 11.61 -17.44
CA LEU A 3 -1.29 11.88 -16.00
C LEU A 3 -1.19 13.37 -15.66
N ASP A 4 -0.47 14.15 -16.46
CA ASP A 4 -0.35 15.60 -16.26
C ASP A 4 -1.67 16.30 -16.61
N ASP A 5 -2.20 16.00 -17.80
CA ASP A 5 -3.49 16.51 -18.30
C ASP A 5 -4.62 16.12 -17.33
N TRP A 6 -4.69 14.84 -16.93
CA TRP A 6 -5.64 14.33 -15.96
C TRP A 6 -5.46 14.95 -14.57
N SER A 7 -4.23 15.18 -14.10
CA SER A 7 -4.01 15.79 -12.78
C SER A 7 -4.54 17.23 -12.71
N ALA A 8 -4.47 17.96 -13.83
CA ALA A 8 -4.90 19.35 -13.94
C ALA A 8 -6.41 19.50 -14.19
N ASP A 9 -7.05 18.58 -14.91
CA ASP A 9 -8.48 18.67 -15.23
C ASP A 9 -9.37 18.18 -14.09
N TRP A 10 -10.03 19.10 -13.40
CA TRP A 10 -10.98 18.80 -12.32
C TRP A 10 -12.45 18.90 -12.75
N THR A 11 -12.72 19.03 -14.05
CA THR A 11 -14.08 19.14 -14.57
C THR A 11 -14.92 17.94 -14.13
N GLY A 12 -15.97 18.19 -13.33
CA GLY A 12 -16.86 17.14 -12.82
C GLY A 12 -16.27 16.24 -11.74
N ALA A 13 -15.10 16.56 -11.17
CA ALA A 13 -14.45 15.77 -10.12
C ALA A 13 -14.28 16.56 -8.82
N ASP A 14 -14.66 15.95 -7.69
CA ASP A 14 -14.36 16.48 -6.34
C ASP A 14 -13.18 15.75 -5.70
N VAL A 15 -12.92 14.52 -6.15
CA VAL A 15 -11.88 13.62 -5.63
C VAL A 15 -11.33 12.80 -6.79
N LYS A 16 -10.04 12.49 -6.72
CA LYS A 16 -9.34 11.66 -7.71
C LYS A 16 -8.67 10.48 -7.02
N ALA A 17 -8.61 9.36 -7.73
CA ALA A 17 -7.86 8.18 -7.33
C ALA A 17 -7.18 7.59 -8.56
N VAL A 18 -5.99 7.02 -8.36
CA VAL A 18 -5.29 6.23 -9.38
C VAL A 18 -5.44 4.76 -9.04
N LEU A 19 -5.89 3.98 -10.01
CA LEU A 19 -5.91 2.53 -9.95
C LEU A 19 -4.76 2.00 -10.79
N SER A 20 -4.01 1.05 -10.25
CA SER A 20 -3.03 0.31 -11.01
C SER A 20 -3.01 -1.15 -10.58
N GLN A 21 -2.38 -2.01 -11.38
CA GLN A 21 -2.24 -3.42 -11.07
C GLN A 21 -1.43 -3.63 -9.78
N THR A 22 -0.35 -2.86 -9.59
CA THR A 22 0.64 -3.09 -8.53
C THR A 22 1.22 -1.80 -7.95
N ALA A 23 1.86 -1.91 -6.79
CA ALA A 23 2.41 -0.76 -6.05
C ALA A 23 3.50 -0.02 -6.84
N PHE A 24 3.57 1.32 -6.68
CA PHE A 24 4.71 2.12 -7.14
C PHE A 24 5.95 1.96 -6.26
N CYS A 25 6.12 0.85 -5.55
CA CYS A 25 7.28 0.54 -4.73
C CYS A 25 7.26 -0.95 -4.41
N GLY A 26 8.42 -1.53 -4.15
CA GLY A 26 8.52 -2.89 -3.64
C GLY A 26 8.24 -2.90 -2.14
N ALA A 27 6.98 -2.67 -1.71
CA ALA A 27 6.61 -2.64 -0.30
C ALA A 27 6.37 -4.03 0.30
N VAL A 28 6.58 -5.10 -0.46
CA VAL A 28 6.39 -6.47 -0.01
C VAL A 28 7.53 -7.34 -0.50
N HIS A 29 8.45 -7.70 0.40
CA HIS A 29 9.75 -8.24 0.02
C HIS A 29 9.92 -9.73 0.32
N CYS A 30 9.06 -10.35 1.11
CA CYS A 30 9.09 -11.79 1.34
C CYS A 30 7.97 -12.47 0.53
N HIS A 31 8.34 -13.40 -0.35
CA HIS A 31 7.45 -13.97 -1.37
C HIS A 31 7.31 -15.49 -1.23
N GLY A 32 6.08 -15.99 -1.20
CA GLY A 32 5.76 -17.41 -1.10
C GLY A 32 5.94 -17.98 0.32
N ASN A 33 7.08 -17.70 0.96
CA ASN A 33 7.38 -18.02 2.35
C ASN A 33 8.10 -16.85 3.05
N PRO A 34 8.04 -16.75 4.40
CA PRO A 34 8.63 -15.63 5.15
C PRO A 34 10.15 -15.47 5.01
N ASP A 35 10.86 -16.56 4.70
CA ASP A 35 12.33 -16.59 4.62
C ASP A 35 12.85 -16.28 3.21
N ASN A 36 11.98 -16.27 2.20
CA ASN A 36 12.33 -15.98 0.81
C ASN A 36 12.21 -14.48 0.51
N ARG A 37 13.27 -13.75 0.87
CA ARG A 37 13.38 -12.31 0.64
C ARG A 37 13.90 -11.99 -0.76
N LEU A 38 13.17 -11.16 -1.49
CA LEU A 38 13.64 -10.51 -2.70
C LEU A 38 14.57 -9.35 -2.36
N LEU A 39 15.64 -9.20 -3.14
CA LEU A 39 16.46 -7.99 -3.11
C LEU A 39 15.64 -6.78 -3.56
N ALA A 40 14.90 -6.94 -4.66
CA ALA A 40 14.01 -5.94 -5.23
C ALA A 40 12.83 -6.63 -5.92
N ASP A 41 11.64 -6.04 -5.83
CA ASP A 41 10.46 -6.51 -6.59
C ASP A 41 10.46 -5.84 -7.97
N LEU A 42 10.89 -6.56 -8.99
CA LEU A 42 10.89 -6.08 -10.39
C LEU A 42 9.51 -6.17 -11.05
N ASP A 43 8.54 -6.80 -10.40
CA ASP A 43 7.16 -6.93 -10.86
C ASP A 43 6.26 -5.81 -10.31
N CYS A 44 6.84 -4.82 -9.62
CA CYS A 44 6.13 -3.63 -9.16
C CYS A 44 6.35 -2.43 -10.10
N ASN A 45 5.53 -1.38 -9.95
CA ASN A 45 5.64 -0.12 -10.69
C ASN A 45 6.76 0.79 -10.14
N GLY A 46 7.71 0.24 -9.36
CA GLY A 46 8.81 0.96 -8.74
C GLY A 46 9.98 1.29 -9.68
N TRP A 47 10.02 0.70 -10.88
CA TRP A 47 11.09 0.86 -11.85
C TRP A 47 10.56 1.22 -13.26
N PRO A 48 11.26 2.04 -14.07
CA PRO A 48 12.43 2.85 -13.70
C PRO A 48 12.05 4.03 -12.79
N GLN A 49 12.94 4.44 -11.87
CA GLN A 49 12.59 5.43 -10.85
C GLN A 49 12.23 6.79 -11.44
N ALA A 50 12.78 7.16 -12.60
CA ALA A 50 12.42 8.41 -13.27
C ALA A 50 10.94 8.43 -13.71
N GLY A 51 10.46 7.32 -14.28
CA GLY A 51 9.06 7.17 -14.67
C GLY A 51 8.13 7.14 -13.46
N ARG A 52 8.50 6.35 -12.44
CA ARG A 52 7.82 6.29 -11.14
C ARG A 52 7.67 7.68 -10.51
N GLN A 53 8.76 8.43 -10.36
CA GLN A 53 8.73 9.76 -9.76
C GLN A 53 7.85 10.73 -10.55
N THR A 54 7.89 10.67 -11.88
CA THR A 54 7.04 11.50 -12.74
C THR A 54 5.56 11.21 -12.49
N ALA A 55 5.17 9.93 -12.42
CA ALA A 55 3.81 9.53 -12.10
C ALA A 55 3.40 10.00 -10.70
N LEU A 56 4.22 9.76 -9.67
CA LEU A 56 3.93 10.16 -8.30
C LEU A 56 3.79 11.68 -8.14
N ARG A 57 4.57 12.49 -8.86
CA ARG A 57 4.41 13.95 -8.86
C ARG A 57 3.06 14.39 -9.43
N ALA A 58 2.58 13.75 -10.50
CA ALA A 58 1.25 14.03 -11.06
C ALA A 58 0.12 13.59 -10.11
N ILE A 59 0.23 12.43 -9.49
CA ILE A 59 -0.74 11.92 -8.50
C ILE A 59 -0.80 12.85 -7.28
N ARG A 60 0.36 13.27 -6.77
CA ARG A 60 0.49 14.26 -5.68
C ARG A 60 -0.21 15.58 -6.03
N ARG A 61 0.02 16.11 -7.24
CA ARG A 61 -0.60 17.35 -7.71
C ARG A 61 -2.13 17.27 -7.70
N ALA A 62 -2.67 16.10 -8.06
CA ALA A 62 -4.10 15.82 -8.03
C ALA A 62 -4.66 15.55 -6.62
N ARG A 63 -3.83 15.57 -5.57
CA ARG A 63 -4.18 15.09 -4.21
C ARG A 63 -4.85 13.71 -4.24
N ALA A 64 -4.48 12.88 -5.22
CA ALA A 64 -5.12 11.61 -5.46
C ALA A 64 -4.50 10.52 -4.58
N ILE A 65 -5.32 9.55 -4.18
CA ILE A 65 -4.85 8.33 -3.55
C ILE A 65 -4.47 7.29 -4.63
N HIS A 66 -3.43 6.51 -4.38
CA HIS A 66 -3.11 5.34 -5.18
C HIS A 66 -3.75 4.07 -4.58
N ILE A 67 -4.47 3.30 -5.39
CA ILE A 67 -5.07 2.02 -5.00
C ILE A 67 -4.59 0.95 -5.98
N CYS A 68 -4.15 -0.19 -5.46
CA CYS A 68 -3.64 -1.29 -6.28
C CYS A 68 -3.88 -2.65 -5.62
N GLY A 69 -3.60 -3.74 -6.35
CA GLY A 69 -3.63 -5.10 -5.85
C GLY A 69 -2.27 -5.78 -6.02
N ASP A 70 -2.26 -6.98 -6.62
CA ASP A 70 -1.09 -7.79 -7.00
C ASP A 70 -0.24 -8.34 -5.84
N GLN A 71 0.07 -7.53 -4.85
CA GLN A 71 1.09 -7.86 -3.85
C GLN A 71 0.65 -8.85 -2.76
N HIS A 72 -0.60 -9.35 -2.82
CA HIS A 72 -1.15 -10.37 -1.92
C HIS A 72 -0.99 -10.07 -0.41
N LEU A 73 -0.76 -8.80 -0.07
CA LEU A 73 -0.63 -8.30 1.29
C LEU A 73 -1.27 -6.92 1.34
N ALA A 74 -2.16 -6.71 2.30
CA ALA A 74 -2.71 -5.38 2.51
C ALA A 74 -1.64 -4.46 3.12
N VAL A 75 -1.37 -3.34 2.47
CA VAL A 75 -0.48 -2.30 3.01
C VAL A 75 -1.05 -0.91 2.79
N VAL A 76 -0.94 -0.06 3.80
CA VAL A 76 -1.13 1.39 3.69
C VAL A 76 0.24 2.03 3.87
N LEU A 77 0.64 2.80 2.87
CA LEU A 77 1.93 3.49 2.88
C LEU A 77 1.80 4.88 2.28
N GLN A 78 2.80 5.72 2.48
CA GLN A 78 2.98 6.96 1.76
C GLN A 78 4.22 6.86 0.88
N HIS A 79 4.06 7.17 -0.40
CA HIS A 79 5.18 7.17 -1.33
C HIS A 79 6.11 8.35 -1.05
N GLY A 80 7.42 8.14 -1.16
CA GLY A 80 8.41 9.19 -1.21
C GLY A 80 8.88 9.46 -2.66
N ILE A 81 9.06 10.74 -2.97
CA ILE A 81 9.53 11.27 -4.25
C ILE A 81 10.90 11.91 -4.05
N ASP A 82 10.94 13.07 -3.40
CA ASP A 82 12.17 13.81 -3.11
C ASP A 82 12.66 13.48 -1.68
N ALA A 83 11.72 13.30 -0.74
CA ALA A 83 11.94 12.86 0.63
C ALA A 83 10.96 11.73 1.02
N HIS A 84 11.02 11.23 2.25
CA HIS A 84 9.94 10.40 2.79
C HIS A 84 8.71 11.30 3.04
N ARG A 85 7.50 10.71 3.00
CA ARG A 85 6.23 11.38 3.35
C ARG A 85 5.85 12.58 2.48
N ASP A 86 6.47 12.76 1.32
CA ASP A 86 6.20 13.90 0.44
C ASP A 86 5.32 13.55 -0.76
N GLY A 87 5.01 12.27 -0.99
CA GLY A 87 4.19 11.77 -2.09
C GLY A 87 2.77 11.36 -1.68
N PRO A 88 2.01 10.77 -2.62
CA PRO A 88 0.64 10.34 -2.35
C PRO A 88 0.60 9.12 -1.42
N PHE A 89 -0.52 8.97 -0.71
CA PHE A 89 -0.84 7.71 -0.01
C PHE A 89 -1.15 6.60 -1.02
N GLY A 90 -0.73 5.38 -0.68
CA GLY A 90 -1.01 4.15 -1.39
C GLY A 90 -1.74 3.16 -0.50
N PHE A 91 -2.76 2.50 -1.05
CA PHE A 91 -3.41 1.36 -0.45
C PHE A 91 -3.33 0.16 -1.40
N THR A 92 -2.58 -0.85 -1.02
CA THR A 92 -2.62 -2.14 -1.69
C THR A 92 -3.66 -2.99 -0.99
N VAL A 93 -4.70 -3.39 -1.70
CA VAL A 93 -5.76 -4.25 -1.16
C VAL A 93 -5.26 -5.69 -1.06
N PRO A 94 -5.73 -6.47 -0.07
CA PRO A 94 -5.37 -7.89 0.02
C PRO A 94 -5.95 -8.68 -1.16
N ALA A 95 -5.40 -9.87 -1.40
CA ALA A 95 -6.06 -10.84 -2.27
C ALA A 95 -7.35 -11.35 -1.59
N ILE A 96 -8.42 -11.56 -2.36
CA ILE A 96 -9.69 -12.12 -1.85
C ILE A 96 -9.49 -13.52 -1.26
N VAL A 97 -8.58 -14.29 -1.84
CA VAL A 97 -8.18 -15.62 -1.37
C VAL A 97 -6.66 -15.74 -1.54
N ASN A 98 -5.94 -16.11 -0.48
CA ASN A 98 -4.47 -16.20 -0.50
C ASN A 98 -3.94 -17.58 -0.09
N THR A 99 -4.37 -18.62 -0.80
CA THR A 99 -4.02 -20.02 -0.52
C THR A 99 -2.62 -20.41 -0.99
N ILE A 100 -2.17 -19.86 -2.12
CA ILE A 100 -0.93 -20.32 -2.80
C ILE A 100 0.24 -19.42 -2.44
N TYR A 101 0.12 -18.11 -2.69
CA TYR A 101 1.27 -17.22 -2.76
C TYR A 101 1.22 -16.09 -1.72
N GLY A 102 1.49 -16.45 -0.47
CA GLY A 102 1.55 -15.49 0.64
C GLY A 102 2.72 -14.53 0.48
N ARG A 103 2.56 -13.30 0.95
CA ARG A 103 3.64 -12.32 1.02
C ARG A 103 3.64 -11.59 2.37
N TRP A 104 4.79 -11.05 2.76
CA TRP A 104 4.97 -10.37 4.05
C TRP A 104 5.75 -9.07 3.92
N TRP A 105 5.38 -8.12 4.77
CA TRP A 105 6.22 -7.01 5.17
C TRP A 105 7.07 -7.44 6.36
N HIS A 106 8.36 -7.58 6.14
CA HIS A 106 9.31 -7.95 7.19
C HIS A 106 10.60 -7.19 6.90
N PRO A 107 10.96 -6.10 7.61
CA PRO A 107 12.26 -5.45 7.43
C PRO A 107 13.41 -6.41 7.71
N ALA A 108 14.53 -6.25 7.02
CA ALA A 108 15.66 -7.20 7.12
C ALA A 108 16.39 -7.14 8.47
N ASP A 109 16.38 -5.99 9.13
CA ASP A 109 16.95 -5.78 10.46
C ASP A 109 15.91 -5.97 11.59
N GLU A 110 14.68 -6.32 11.24
CA GLU A 110 13.54 -6.51 12.13
C GLU A 110 13.22 -5.29 13.01
N ARG A 111 13.62 -4.09 12.57
CA ARG A 111 13.42 -2.84 13.31
C ARG A 111 12.31 -1.96 12.71
N PRO A 112 11.71 -1.08 13.53
CA PRO A 112 10.93 0.03 12.99
C PRO A 112 11.78 0.88 12.05
N GLY A 113 11.13 1.47 11.04
CA GLY A 113 11.73 2.44 10.16
C GLY A 113 11.94 3.74 10.91
N GLU A 114 12.58 4.72 10.27
CA GLU A 114 12.75 6.02 10.90
C GLU A 114 11.39 6.68 11.17
N GLN A 115 11.24 7.38 12.30
CA GLN A 115 10.00 8.04 12.69
C GLN A 115 8.76 7.09 12.67
N PRO A 116 8.79 5.98 13.42
CA PRO A 116 7.68 5.02 13.44
C PRO A 116 6.40 5.64 14.02
N ARG A 117 5.26 5.01 13.72
CA ARG A 117 3.97 5.40 14.31
C ARG A 117 3.90 4.94 15.76
N THR A 118 3.94 5.88 16.69
CA THR A 118 3.85 5.61 18.14
C THR A 118 2.44 5.21 18.57
N ASP A 119 1.43 5.50 17.76
CA ASP A 119 0.02 5.17 17.97
C ASP A 119 -0.38 3.83 17.31
N SER A 120 0.57 3.11 16.70
CA SER A 120 0.34 1.85 16.02
C SER A 120 0.84 0.67 16.85
N PRO A 121 0.08 -0.43 16.97
CA PRO A 121 0.59 -1.67 17.56
C PRO A 121 1.58 -2.42 16.63
N LEU A 122 1.72 -1.98 15.37
CA LEU A 122 2.58 -2.63 14.38
C LEU A 122 4.05 -2.22 14.57
N PRO A 123 4.97 -3.18 14.77
CA PRO A 123 6.36 -2.88 15.12
C PRO A 123 7.18 -2.28 13.97
N TRP A 124 6.78 -2.49 12.72
CA TRP A 124 7.57 -2.13 11.54
C TRP A 124 6.94 -1.00 10.71
N THR A 125 6.43 0.02 11.39
CA THR A 125 6.01 1.27 10.76
C THR A 125 7.17 2.25 10.66
N GLY A 126 7.03 3.30 9.84
CA GLY A 126 8.05 4.33 9.67
C GLY A 126 8.62 4.41 8.27
N ASP A 127 9.74 5.10 8.12
CA ASP A 127 10.38 5.43 6.85
C ASP A 127 11.39 4.34 6.45
N TYR A 128 11.28 3.89 5.20
CA TYR A 128 12.09 2.82 4.62
C TYR A 128 12.47 3.13 3.17
N VAL A 129 13.54 2.48 2.72
CA VAL A 129 13.96 2.47 1.32
C VAL A 129 13.82 1.05 0.78
N ASP A 130 13.11 0.88 -0.33
CA ASP A 130 12.94 -0.43 -0.96
C ASP A 130 14.19 -0.87 -1.74
N GLY A 131 14.17 -2.11 -2.24
CA GLY A 131 15.24 -2.69 -3.05
C GLY A 131 15.58 -1.96 -4.35
N LEU A 132 14.70 -1.08 -4.82
CA LEU A 132 14.90 -0.25 -6.01
C LEU A 132 15.38 1.16 -5.64
N GLY A 133 15.66 1.42 -4.36
CA GLY A 133 16.07 2.73 -3.87
C GLY A 133 14.91 3.72 -3.71
N ASN A 134 13.66 3.26 -3.77
CA ASN A 134 12.50 4.14 -3.59
C ASN A 134 12.21 4.36 -2.11
N ARG A 135 11.99 5.63 -1.76
CA ARG A 135 11.51 6.02 -0.43
C ARG A 135 10.04 5.66 -0.27
N LEU A 136 9.70 5.09 0.88
CA LEU A 136 8.34 4.86 1.32
C LEU A 136 8.22 5.06 2.84
N THR A 137 6.99 5.28 3.29
CA THR A 137 6.64 5.33 4.71
C THR A 137 5.53 4.33 4.97
N MET A 138 5.81 3.29 5.74
CA MET A 138 4.85 2.25 6.10
C MET A 138 3.95 2.75 7.23
N HIS A 139 2.63 2.80 6.99
CA HIS A 139 1.64 3.19 8.00
C HIS A 139 0.91 2.00 8.61
N ALA A 140 0.57 1.01 7.79
CA ALA A 140 -0.06 -0.23 8.25
C ALA A 140 0.20 -1.38 7.27
N TYR A 141 0.24 -2.60 7.79
CA TYR A 141 0.36 -3.83 7.02
C TYR A 141 -0.38 -4.97 7.74
N ALA A 142 -0.87 -5.95 6.99
CA ALA A 142 -1.64 -7.08 7.53
C ALA A 142 -0.94 -8.41 7.24
N ASN A 143 0.21 -8.64 7.87
CA ASN A 143 0.95 -9.89 7.68
C ASN A 143 0.08 -11.10 8.07
N PRO A 144 0.10 -12.19 7.28
CA PRO A 144 -0.61 -13.40 7.66
C PRO A 144 0.07 -14.06 8.86
N GLY A 145 -0.75 -14.61 9.76
CA GLY A 145 -0.32 -15.41 10.90
C GLY A 145 -0.06 -16.85 10.46
N ASN A 146 -0.95 -17.77 10.83
CA ASN A 146 -0.86 -19.15 10.38
C ASN A 146 -1.53 -19.36 9.00
N ARG A 147 -0.73 -19.42 7.92
CA ARG A 147 -1.26 -19.64 6.56
C ARG A 147 -2.01 -20.97 6.34
N ARG A 148 -1.83 -21.96 7.22
CA ARG A 148 -2.59 -23.23 7.16
C ARG A 148 -4.03 -23.03 7.62
N ASP A 149 -4.27 -22.06 8.49
CA ASP A 149 -5.60 -21.64 8.93
C ASP A 149 -6.17 -20.63 7.92
N GLU A 150 -7.32 -20.94 7.33
CA GLU A 150 -7.97 -20.08 6.34
C GLU A 150 -8.35 -18.69 6.89
N ARG A 151 -8.49 -18.55 8.21
CA ARG A 151 -8.83 -17.27 8.84
C ARG A 151 -7.60 -16.39 9.12
N GLN A 152 -6.40 -16.92 8.92
CA GLN A 152 -5.14 -16.23 9.23
C GLN A 152 -4.23 -16.05 8.01
N ARG A 153 -4.78 -16.21 6.79
CA ARG A 153 -4.03 -16.08 5.52
C ARG A 153 -3.80 -14.64 5.07
N GLY A 154 -4.32 -13.66 5.80
CA GLY A 154 -4.23 -12.24 5.41
C GLY A 154 -5.01 -11.92 4.13
N ASP A 155 -5.96 -12.78 3.76
CA ASP A 155 -6.86 -12.59 2.64
C ASP A 155 -8.17 -11.92 3.06
N GLY A 156 -8.81 -11.28 2.09
CA GLY A 156 -10.01 -10.51 2.31
C GLY A 156 -10.15 -9.40 1.28
N TYR A 157 -10.64 -8.24 1.69
CA TYR A 157 -10.92 -7.15 0.74
C TYR A 157 -10.67 -5.79 1.35
N GLY A 158 -10.33 -4.84 0.47
CA GLY A 158 -10.23 -3.43 0.82
C GLY A 158 -11.51 -2.69 0.50
N LEU A 159 -11.91 -1.76 1.36
CA LEU A 159 -12.98 -0.81 1.10
C LEU A 159 -12.46 0.61 1.22
N VAL A 160 -12.64 1.41 0.17
CA VAL A 160 -12.23 2.82 0.14
C VAL A 160 -13.46 3.71 0.10
N ARG A 161 -13.65 4.52 1.13
CA ARG A 161 -14.79 5.44 1.24
C ARG A 161 -14.35 6.87 1.05
N PHE A 162 -14.79 7.48 -0.04
CA PHE A 162 -14.60 8.90 -0.31
C PHE A 162 -15.69 9.73 0.35
N ARG A 163 -15.34 10.51 1.37
CA ARG A 163 -16.26 11.43 2.06
C ARG A 163 -16.09 12.83 1.49
N LYS A 164 -16.64 13.05 0.29
CA LYS A 164 -16.48 14.29 -0.49
C LYS A 164 -16.74 15.57 0.33
N SER A 165 -17.84 15.62 1.07
CA SER A 165 -18.21 16.79 1.89
C SER A 165 -17.22 17.12 3.00
N ARG A 166 -16.43 16.14 3.46
CA ARG A 166 -15.43 16.30 4.52
C ARG A 166 -14.00 16.36 3.97
N GLY A 167 -13.81 16.12 2.67
CA GLY A 167 -12.49 16.02 2.05
C GLY A 167 -11.63 14.87 2.60
N THR A 168 -12.24 13.81 3.15
CA THR A 168 -11.51 12.69 3.76
C THR A 168 -11.70 11.39 2.99
N ILE A 169 -10.70 10.51 3.09
CA ILE A 169 -10.72 9.16 2.53
C ILE A 169 -10.55 8.20 3.70
N ARG A 170 -11.48 7.26 3.88
CA ARG A 170 -11.33 6.15 4.83
C ARG A 170 -10.90 4.90 4.08
N LEU A 171 -9.82 4.29 4.54
CA LEU A 171 -9.31 3.01 4.06
C LEU A 171 -9.66 1.97 5.10
N GLU A 172 -10.29 0.89 4.65
CA GLU A 172 -10.67 -0.23 5.49
C GLU A 172 -10.14 -1.51 4.84
N CYS A 173 -9.63 -2.44 5.66
CA CYS A 173 -9.15 -3.75 5.23
C CYS A 173 -9.85 -4.80 6.08
N TRP A 174 -10.63 -5.66 5.43
CA TRP A 174 -11.50 -6.61 6.10
C TRP A 174 -11.04 -8.04 5.86
N PRO A 175 -11.01 -8.90 6.89
CA PRO A 175 -10.84 -10.34 6.70
C PRO A 175 -11.89 -10.91 5.76
N ARG A 176 -11.53 -11.96 5.00
CA ARG A 176 -12.42 -12.63 4.04
C ARG A 176 -13.78 -13.03 4.62
N PHE A 177 -13.80 -13.43 5.89
CA PHE A 177 -14.98 -13.96 6.57
C PHE A 177 -15.66 -12.95 7.50
N ALA A 178 -15.21 -11.70 7.52
CA ALA A 178 -15.78 -10.67 8.38
C ALA A 178 -17.13 -10.17 7.85
N ASP A 179 -18.08 -9.95 8.77
CA ASP A 179 -19.27 -9.15 8.49
C ASP A 179 -18.94 -7.67 8.72
N VAL A 180 -18.94 -6.87 7.65
CA VAL A 180 -18.67 -5.41 7.72
C VAL A 180 -19.68 -4.69 8.63
N GLY A 181 -20.87 -5.26 8.84
CA GLY A 181 -21.89 -4.74 9.75
C GLY A 181 -21.42 -4.66 11.20
N ASP A 182 -20.48 -5.52 11.61
CA ASP A 182 -19.95 -5.57 12.98
C ASP A 182 -18.92 -4.46 13.28
N GLY A 183 -18.50 -3.70 12.27
CA GLY A 183 -17.59 -2.57 12.44
C GLY A 183 -16.22 -3.02 12.98
N ASP A 184 -15.65 -2.26 13.92
CA ASP A 184 -14.29 -2.53 14.42
C ASP A 184 -14.19 -3.85 15.25
N ALA A 185 -15.29 -4.55 15.48
CA ALA A 185 -15.34 -5.85 16.18
C ALA A 185 -15.25 -7.07 15.24
N ALA A 186 -15.31 -6.88 13.91
CA ALA A 186 -15.33 -7.95 12.92
C ALA A 186 -13.96 -8.62 12.67
#